data_AF-A0A6I3CLX3-F1
#
_entry.id   AF-A0A6I3CLX3-F1
#
_cell.length_a   1.000
_cell.length_b   1.000
_cell.length_c   1.000
_cell.angle_alpha   90.00
_cell.angle_beta   90.00
_cell.angle_gamma   90.00
#
_symmetry.space_group_name_H-M   'P 1'
#
loop_
_entity.id
_entity.type
_entity.pdbx_description
1 polymer ?
#
loop_
_entity_poly.entity_id
_entity_poly.type
_entity_poly.pdbx_seq_one_letter_code
_entity_poly.pdbx_strand_id
1 'polypeptide(L)'
;MVNHSSITGRTTEPRSLALWAWLSIAAALATIALKIWAYLLTGSVGLLSDALESVVNLVAAIVAVIALSIASRPANRTHHYGHGKVEYFSAGIEGLMIFVAAILIVYTAIERLLHPQALDTVGVGLLITLIATAINAAVGWLILRAGRRHRSLTLVADGKHLITDVWTSIGVVIGVGLVALTGWLPLDSIVAIAVGLNILWTGFTLVRNSVHGLMDRALNAADEARVIEVVNSFVAEYPPG
;
A
#
# COMPACT_ATOMS: atom_id res chain seq x y z
N MET A 1 15.53 -3.78 54.55
CA MET A 1 14.30 -4.35 53.97
C MET A 1 13.85 -3.45 52.83
N VAL A 2 14.17 -3.81 51.58
CA VAL A 2 13.80 -3.04 50.39
C VAL A 2 12.43 -3.51 49.90
N ASN A 3 11.51 -2.57 49.78
CA ASN A 3 10.12 -2.78 49.41
C ASN A 3 10.00 -3.02 47.88
N HIS A 4 9.68 -4.24 47.46
CA HIS A 4 9.35 -4.56 46.06
C HIS A 4 7.89 -4.22 45.79
N SER A 5 7.62 -2.99 45.33
CA SER A 5 6.32 -2.60 44.79
C SER A 5 6.35 -2.60 43.26
N SER A 6 5.48 -3.45 42.70
CA SER A 6 4.73 -3.30 41.45
C SER A 6 5.48 -3.16 40.12
N ILE A 7 5.59 -4.28 39.39
CA ILE A 7 5.44 -4.29 37.93
C ILE A 7 4.20 -5.11 37.60
N THR A 8 3.02 -4.49 37.73
CA THR A 8 1.80 -5.02 37.12
C THR A 8 1.84 -4.70 35.63
N GLY A 9 2.35 -5.65 34.84
CA GLY A 9 2.25 -5.61 33.39
C GLY A 9 0.77 -5.53 32.99
N ARG A 10 0.35 -4.40 32.45
CA ARG A 10 -0.96 -4.27 31.80
C ARG A 10 -0.92 -5.07 30.49
N THR A 11 -1.33 -6.34 30.55
CA THR A 11 -1.68 -7.12 29.37
C THR A 11 -2.99 -6.60 28.80
N THR A 12 -2.93 -5.57 27.95
CA THR A 12 -4.10 -5.13 27.20
C THR A 12 -4.46 -6.16 26.12
N GLU A 13 -5.38 -7.06 26.48
CA GLU A 13 -6.31 -7.88 25.67
C GLU A 13 -6.09 -7.94 24.14
N PRO A 14 -5.57 -9.06 23.58
CA PRO A 14 -5.43 -9.27 22.13
C PRO A 14 -6.77 -9.25 21.36
N ARG A 15 -7.91 -9.49 22.03
CA ARG A 15 -9.25 -9.42 21.42
C ARG A 15 -9.62 -8.03 20.91
N SER A 16 -9.13 -6.96 21.54
CA SER A 16 -9.49 -5.58 21.16
C SER A 16 -8.86 -5.13 19.84
N LEU A 17 -7.65 -5.60 19.53
CA LEU A 17 -6.90 -5.21 18.33
C LEU A 17 -7.37 -5.96 17.10
N ALA A 18 -7.77 -7.23 17.26
CA ALA A 18 -8.30 -8.05 16.18
C ALA A 18 -9.57 -7.45 15.54
N LEU A 19 -10.42 -6.79 16.33
CA LEU A 19 -11.63 -6.13 15.83
C LEU A 19 -11.29 -5.02 14.82
N TRP A 20 -10.24 -4.24 15.06
CA TRP A 20 -9.82 -3.17 14.15
C TRP A 20 -9.23 -3.72 12.85
N ALA A 21 -8.50 -4.83 12.91
CA ALA A 21 -8.01 -5.52 11.72
C ALA A 21 -9.18 -6.06 10.86
N TRP A 22 -10.18 -6.67 11.50
CA TRP A 22 -11.40 -7.11 10.80
C TRP A 22 -12.18 -5.95 10.20
N LEU A 23 -12.24 -4.81 10.89
CA LEU A 23 -12.85 -3.60 10.36
C LEU A 23 -12.12 -3.09 9.10
N SER A 24 -10.78 -3.11 9.10
CA SER A 24 -9.97 -2.73 7.93
C SER A 24 -10.24 -3.65 6.73
N ILE A 25 -10.20 -4.97 6.95
CA ILE A 25 -10.48 -5.96 5.89
C ILE A 25 -11.90 -5.80 5.35
N ALA A 26 -12.89 -5.62 6.22
CA ALA A 26 -14.27 -5.40 5.81
C ALA A 26 -14.42 -4.11 4.98
N ALA A 27 -13.75 -3.03 5.38
CA ALA A 27 -13.73 -1.78 4.62
C ALA A 27 -13.07 -1.95 3.25
N ALA A 28 -11.93 -2.63 3.18
CA ALA A 28 -11.23 -2.92 1.92
C ALA A 28 -12.13 -3.73 0.97
N LEU A 29 -12.74 -4.81 1.44
CA LEU A 29 -13.65 -5.62 0.62
C LEU A 29 -14.88 -4.85 0.15
N ALA A 30 -15.49 -4.06 1.04
CA ALA A 30 -16.65 -3.25 0.70
C ALA A 30 -16.30 -2.17 -0.35
N THR A 31 -15.17 -1.48 -0.19
CA THR A 31 -14.74 -0.42 -1.11
C THR A 31 -14.30 -0.98 -2.46
N ILE A 32 -13.61 -2.13 -2.49
CA ILE A 32 -13.30 -2.85 -3.74
C ILE A 32 -14.59 -3.19 -4.48
N ALA A 33 -15.60 -3.75 -3.79
CA ALA A 33 -16.87 -4.10 -4.42
C ALA A 33 -17.58 -2.87 -4.99
N LEU A 34 -17.61 -1.75 -4.25
CA LEU A 34 -18.19 -0.49 -4.71
C LEU A 34 -17.44 0.07 -5.92
N LYS A 35 -16.10 0.08 -5.91
CA LYS A 35 -15.28 0.59 -7.02
C LYS A 35 -15.44 -0.26 -8.28
N ILE A 36 -15.43 -1.59 -8.15
CA ILE A 36 -15.71 -2.50 -9.28
C ILE A 36 -17.11 -2.23 -9.83
N TRP A 37 -18.10 -2.03 -8.97
CA TRP A 37 -19.46 -1.73 -9.41
C TRP A 37 -19.54 -0.38 -10.14
N ALA A 38 -18.86 0.66 -9.63
CA ALA A 38 -18.77 1.96 -10.28
C ALA A 38 -18.11 1.86 -11.66
N TYR A 39 -17.05 1.06 -11.80
CA TYR A 39 -16.44 0.75 -13.09
C TYR A 39 -17.44 0.06 -14.03
N LEU A 40 -18.11 -1.01 -13.59
CA LEU A 40 -19.04 -1.77 -14.44
C LEU A 40 -20.23 -0.91 -14.91
N LEU A 41 -20.70 0.03 -14.09
CA LEU A 41 -21.78 0.94 -14.44
C LEU A 41 -21.38 2.03 -15.43
N THR A 42 -20.12 2.44 -15.43
CA THR A 42 -19.65 3.59 -16.23
C THR A 42 -18.80 3.23 -17.43
N GLY A 43 -18.11 2.09 -17.37
CA GLY A 43 -17.03 1.74 -18.26
C GLY A 43 -15.79 2.64 -18.16
N SER A 44 -15.68 3.56 -17.19
CA SER A 44 -14.53 4.46 -17.09
C SER A 44 -13.23 3.69 -16.82
N VAL A 45 -12.21 3.93 -17.63
CA VAL A 45 -10.89 3.32 -17.44
C VAL A 45 -10.18 3.95 -16.24
N GLY A 46 -10.48 5.21 -15.93
CA GLY A 46 -10.06 5.83 -14.67
C GLY A 46 -10.58 5.06 -13.45
N LEU A 47 -11.89 4.77 -13.42
CA LEU A 47 -12.49 3.99 -12.33
C LEU A 47 -12.01 2.53 -12.28
N LEU A 48 -11.66 1.94 -13.44
CA LEU A 48 -10.99 0.64 -13.49
C LEU A 48 -9.63 0.68 -12.78
N SER A 49 -8.84 1.72 -13.03
CA SER A 49 -7.53 1.92 -12.39
C SER A 49 -7.67 1.95 -10.86
N ASP A 50 -8.62 2.74 -10.35
CA ASP A 50 -8.87 2.86 -8.92
C ASP A 50 -9.33 1.54 -8.27
N ALA A 51 -10.16 0.77 -8.98
CA ALA A 51 -10.61 -0.54 -8.52
C ALA A 51 -9.46 -1.56 -8.46
N LEU A 52 -8.63 -1.63 -9.52
CA LEU A 52 -7.49 -2.55 -9.60
C LEU A 52 -6.43 -2.22 -8.54
N GLU A 53 -6.16 -0.93 -8.31
CA GLU A 53 -5.25 -0.47 -7.26
C GLU A 53 -5.67 -1.00 -5.88
N SER A 54 -6.95 -0.84 -5.51
CA SER A 54 -7.44 -1.36 -4.22
C SER A 54 -7.38 -2.88 -4.11
N VAL A 55 -7.59 -3.63 -5.20
CA VAL A 55 -7.42 -5.09 -5.21
C VAL A 55 -5.97 -5.48 -4.98
N VAL A 56 -5.03 -4.85 -5.70
CA VAL A 56 -3.61 -5.11 -5.56
C VAL A 56 -3.14 -4.77 -4.15
N ASN A 57 -3.56 -3.65 -3.59
CA ASN A 57 -3.21 -3.23 -2.22
C ASN A 57 -3.70 -4.24 -1.17
N LEU A 58 -4.93 -4.74 -1.30
CA LEU A 58 -5.45 -5.76 -0.38
C LEU A 58 -4.63 -7.06 -0.44
N VAL A 59 -4.32 -7.55 -1.64
CA VAL A 59 -3.53 -8.77 -1.82
C VAL A 59 -2.10 -8.56 -1.31
N ALA A 60 -1.49 -7.41 -1.63
CA ALA A 60 -0.16 -7.05 -1.17
C ALA A 60 -0.08 -7.00 0.36
N ALA A 61 -1.07 -6.41 1.03
CA ALA A 61 -1.15 -6.39 2.49
C ALA A 61 -1.19 -7.80 3.09
N ILE A 62 -1.95 -8.73 2.49
CA ILE A 62 -2.00 -10.13 2.94
C ILE A 62 -0.64 -10.80 2.77
N VAL A 63 0.00 -10.64 1.60
CA VAL A 63 1.33 -11.21 1.32
C VAL A 63 2.38 -10.63 2.27
N ALA A 64 2.33 -9.32 2.55
CA ALA A 64 3.22 -8.65 3.48
C ALA A 64 3.08 -9.17 4.91
N VAL A 65 1.85 -9.41 5.39
CA VAL A 65 1.62 -10.02 6.72
C VAL A 65 2.21 -11.42 6.80
N ILE A 66 2.02 -12.24 5.76
CA ILE A 66 2.59 -13.59 5.69
C ILE A 66 4.13 -13.51 5.69
N ALA A 67 4.69 -12.61 4.87
CA ALA A 67 6.13 -12.41 4.76
C ALA A 67 6.76 -11.96 6.08
N LEU A 68 6.17 -10.97 6.75
CA LEU A 68 6.63 -10.47 8.05
C LEU A 68 6.54 -11.56 9.14
N SER A 69 5.50 -12.39 9.10
CA SER A 69 5.34 -13.54 10.00
C SER A 69 6.40 -14.62 9.78
N ILE A 70 6.93 -14.73 8.56
CA ILE A 70 8.04 -15.65 8.25
C ILE A 70 9.38 -15.00 8.60
N ALA A 71 9.57 -13.72 8.26
CA ALA A 71 10.79 -12.96 8.49
C ALA A 71 11.15 -12.81 9.98
N SER A 72 10.13 -12.70 10.85
CA SER A 72 10.29 -12.64 12.31
C SER A 72 10.76 -13.95 12.95
N ARG A 73 10.85 -15.05 12.19
CA ARG A 73 11.34 -16.34 12.72
C ARG A 73 12.87 -16.31 12.88
N PRO A 74 13.40 -16.77 14.03
CA PRO A 74 14.84 -16.81 14.26
C PRO A 74 15.55 -17.75 13.26
N ALA A 75 16.87 -17.57 13.14
CA ALA A 75 17.71 -18.46 12.36
C ALA A 75 17.58 -19.92 12.84
N ASN A 76 17.61 -20.85 11.89
CA ASN A 76 17.45 -22.28 12.17
C ASN A 76 18.45 -23.09 11.33
N ARG A 77 18.38 -24.42 11.44
CA ARG A 77 19.32 -25.34 10.76
C ARG A 77 19.26 -25.28 9.24
N THR A 78 18.16 -24.80 8.64
CA THR A 78 18.02 -24.68 7.18
C THR A 78 18.30 -23.26 6.70
N HIS A 79 18.20 -22.26 7.58
CA HIS A 79 18.42 -20.84 7.29
C HIS A 79 19.33 -20.22 8.36
N HIS A 80 20.65 -20.38 8.17
CA HIS A 80 21.67 -19.91 9.12
C HIS A 80 21.68 -18.39 9.33
N TYR A 81 21.27 -17.64 8.30
CA TYR A 81 21.20 -16.17 8.34
C TYR A 81 19.79 -15.63 8.64
N GLY A 82 18.84 -16.50 9.01
CA GLY A 82 17.45 -16.13 9.27
C GLY A 82 16.59 -16.01 8.01
N HIS A 83 15.39 -15.45 8.15
CA HIS A 83 14.36 -15.40 7.10
C HIS A 83 14.07 -13.98 6.57
N GLY A 84 14.92 -13.00 6.90
CA GLY A 84 14.69 -11.59 6.55
C GLY A 84 14.55 -11.32 5.04
N LYS A 85 15.20 -12.13 4.19
CA LYS A 85 15.10 -11.98 2.72
C LYS A 85 13.67 -12.18 2.18
N VAL A 86 12.76 -12.78 2.94
CA VAL A 86 11.35 -12.97 2.54
C VAL A 86 10.61 -11.64 2.41
N GLU A 87 11.01 -10.59 3.14
CA GLU A 87 10.41 -9.26 3.00
C GLU A 87 10.67 -8.66 1.61
N TYR A 88 11.89 -8.80 1.09
CA TYR A 88 12.20 -8.38 -0.28
C TYR A 88 11.40 -9.19 -1.31
N PHE A 89 11.21 -10.49 -1.09
CA PHE A 89 10.37 -11.30 -1.98
C PHE A 89 8.92 -10.84 -1.99
N SER A 90 8.35 -10.50 -0.83
CA SER A 90 7.00 -9.92 -0.71
C SER A 90 6.86 -8.61 -1.49
N ALA A 91 7.81 -7.68 -1.31
CA ALA A 91 7.84 -6.43 -2.06
C ALA A 91 7.96 -6.66 -3.57
N GLY A 92 8.69 -7.71 -3.99
CA GLY A 92 8.78 -8.11 -5.40
C GLY A 92 7.45 -8.59 -5.97
N ILE A 93 6.70 -9.40 -5.22
CA ILE A 93 5.36 -9.86 -5.60
C ILE A 93 4.39 -8.67 -5.72
N GLU A 94 4.39 -7.78 -4.73
CA GLU A 94 3.58 -6.55 -4.76
C GLU A 94 3.92 -5.71 -5.99
N GLY A 95 5.21 -5.44 -6.23
CA GLY A 95 5.67 -4.67 -7.37
C GLY A 95 5.25 -5.29 -8.70
N LEU A 96 5.29 -6.62 -8.80
CA LEU A 96 4.85 -7.35 -9.99
C LEU A 96 3.34 -7.23 -10.20
N MET A 97 2.52 -7.35 -9.15
CA MET A 97 1.07 -7.17 -9.25
C MET A 97 0.71 -5.75 -9.69
N ILE A 98 1.34 -4.74 -9.10
CA ILE A 98 1.18 -3.33 -9.48
C ILE A 98 1.57 -3.14 -10.95
N PHE A 99 2.71 -3.71 -11.37
CA PHE A 99 3.19 -3.60 -12.73
C PHE A 99 2.24 -4.22 -13.76
N VAL A 100 1.72 -5.43 -13.48
CA VAL A 100 0.74 -6.11 -14.34
C VAL A 100 -0.58 -5.33 -14.40
N ALA A 101 -1.09 -4.84 -13.27
CA ALA A 101 -2.29 -4.02 -13.23
C ALA A 101 -2.12 -2.73 -14.05
N ALA A 102 -0.97 -2.07 -13.92
CA ALA A 102 -0.65 -0.87 -14.69
C ALA A 102 -0.60 -1.11 -16.19
N ILE A 103 0.00 -2.22 -16.64
CA ILE A 103 0.00 -2.61 -18.07
C ILE A 103 -1.43 -2.81 -18.57
N LEU A 104 -2.27 -3.50 -17.79
CA LEU A 104 -3.68 -3.71 -18.16
C LEU A 104 -4.41 -2.37 -18.28
N ILE A 105 -4.26 -1.46 -17.31
CA ILE A 105 -4.87 -0.13 -17.34
C ILE A 105 -4.44 0.65 -18.58
N VAL A 106 -3.13 0.72 -18.86
CA VAL A 106 -2.60 1.45 -20.02
C VAL A 106 -3.08 0.82 -21.33
N TYR A 107 -3.06 -0.51 -21.43
CA TYR A 107 -3.56 -1.22 -22.60
C TYR A 107 -5.05 -0.93 -22.85
N THR A 108 -5.89 -1.09 -21.84
CA THR A 108 -7.33 -0.81 -21.93
C THR A 108 -7.59 0.67 -22.24
N ALA A 109 -6.80 1.58 -21.67
CA ALA A 109 -6.93 3.01 -21.96
C ALA A 109 -6.55 3.34 -23.41
N ILE A 110 -5.50 2.74 -23.95
CA ILE A 110 -5.12 2.89 -25.37
C ILE A 110 -6.23 2.35 -26.27
N GLU A 111 -6.77 1.16 -25.97
CA GLU A 111 -7.87 0.58 -26.73
C GLU A 111 -9.10 1.50 -26.73
N ARG A 112 -9.46 2.05 -25.56
CA ARG A 112 -10.57 3.00 -25.38
C ARG A 112 -10.33 4.34 -26.09
N LEU A 113 -9.08 4.77 -26.20
CA LEU A 113 -8.69 5.98 -26.92
C LEU A 113 -8.84 5.79 -28.44
N LEU A 114 -8.48 4.61 -28.95
CA LEU A 114 -8.62 4.25 -30.37
C LEU A 114 -10.07 3.94 -30.77
N HIS A 115 -10.85 3.39 -29.85
CA HIS A 115 -12.27 3.09 -30.03
C HIS A 115 -13.10 3.76 -28.93
N PRO A 116 -13.36 5.08 -29.03
CA PRO A 116 -14.10 5.81 -28.01
C PRO A 116 -15.48 5.22 -27.77
N GLN A 117 -15.77 4.91 -26.51
CA GLN A 117 -17.09 4.49 -26.05
C GLN A 117 -17.65 5.57 -25.15
N ALA A 118 -18.96 5.82 -25.23
CA ALA A 118 -19.63 6.69 -24.29
C ALA A 118 -19.47 6.15 -22.87
N LEU A 119 -19.30 7.06 -21.91
CA LEU A 119 -19.33 6.70 -20.51
C LEU A 119 -20.78 6.75 -20.03
N ASP A 120 -21.28 5.64 -19.54
CA ASP A 120 -22.65 5.56 -19.05
C ASP A 120 -22.75 6.05 -17.61
N THR A 121 -23.82 6.76 -17.27
CA THR A 121 -24.17 7.05 -15.86
C THR A 121 -23.02 7.58 -14.97
N VAL A 122 -22.09 8.37 -15.53
CA VAL A 122 -20.83 8.79 -14.87
C VAL A 122 -21.06 9.43 -13.51
N GLY A 123 -22.12 10.24 -13.36
CA GLY A 123 -22.48 10.86 -12.09
C GLY A 123 -22.76 9.85 -10.98
N VAL A 124 -23.43 8.73 -11.28
CA VAL A 124 -23.70 7.66 -10.31
C VAL A 124 -22.42 6.90 -9.99
N GLY A 125 -21.58 6.59 -10.98
CA GLY A 125 -20.28 5.94 -10.75
C GLY A 125 -19.37 6.79 -9.85
N LEU A 126 -19.26 8.09 -10.12
CA LEU A 126 -18.49 9.02 -9.30
C LEU A 126 -19.04 9.10 -7.87
N LEU A 127 -20.37 9.11 -7.70
CA LEU A 127 -20.98 9.07 -6.37
C LEU A 127 -20.62 7.79 -5.60
N ILE A 128 -20.66 6.64 -6.27
CA ILE A 128 -20.27 5.35 -5.66
C ILE A 128 -18.80 5.38 -5.26
N THR A 129 -17.90 5.87 -6.11
CA THR A 129 -16.47 6.00 -5.79
C THR A 129 -16.23 6.99 -4.65
N LEU A 130 -16.98 8.09 -4.59
CA LEU A 130 -16.93 9.04 -3.47
C LEU A 130 -17.39 8.39 -2.16
N ILE A 131 -18.44 7.56 -2.18
CA ILE A 131 -18.88 6.79 -1.01
C ILE A 131 -17.79 5.81 -0.58
N ALA A 132 -17.19 5.06 -1.52
CA ALA A 132 -16.08 4.15 -1.23
C ALA A 132 -14.88 4.91 -0.61
N THR A 133 -14.53 6.05 -1.17
CA THR A 133 -13.47 6.95 -0.66
C THR A 133 -13.79 7.44 0.75
N ALA A 134 -15.04 7.85 1.01
CA ALA A 134 -15.48 8.29 2.33
C ALA A 134 -15.42 7.16 3.38
N ILE A 135 -15.74 5.92 2.99
CA ILE A 135 -15.59 4.74 3.85
C ILE A 135 -14.12 4.56 4.23
N ASN A 136 -13.20 4.56 3.25
CA ASN A 136 -11.77 4.45 3.53
C ASN A 136 -11.25 5.60 4.40
N ALA A 137 -11.70 6.83 4.16
CA ALA A 137 -11.32 7.98 4.98
C ALA A 137 -11.79 7.85 6.43
N ALA A 138 -13.06 7.47 6.62
CA ALA A 138 -13.64 7.29 7.94
C ALA A 138 -12.94 6.15 8.71
N VAL A 139 -12.87 4.96 8.11
CA VAL A 139 -12.26 3.77 8.74
C VAL A 139 -10.77 3.99 8.97
N GLY A 140 -10.06 4.54 7.98
CA GLY A 140 -8.65 4.89 8.10
C GLY A 140 -8.39 5.84 9.27
N TRP A 141 -9.17 6.91 9.41
CA TRP A 141 -9.06 7.84 10.53
C TRP A 141 -9.35 7.19 11.90
N LEU A 142 -10.42 6.37 11.98
CA LEU A 142 -10.79 5.62 13.17
C LEU A 142 -9.66 4.68 13.62
N ILE A 143 -9.11 3.90 12.68
CA ILE A 143 -8.01 2.95 12.92
C ILE A 143 -6.72 3.69 13.28
N LEU A 144 -6.38 4.79 12.60
CA LEU A 144 -5.23 5.63 12.93
C LEU A 144 -5.30 6.15 14.37
N ARG A 145 -6.48 6.65 14.77
CA ARG A 145 -6.71 7.15 16.13
C ARG A 145 -6.61 6.02 17.15
N ALA A 146 -7.19 4.85 16.86
CA ALA A 146 -7.09 3.67 17.70
C ALA A 146 -5.64 3.18 17.82
N GLY A 147 -4.89 3.11 16.72
CA GLY A 147 -3.50 2.68 16.70
C GLY A 147 -2.60 3.59 17.55
N ARG A 148 -2.78 4.92 17.47
CA ARG A 148 -2.07 5.86 18.34
C ARG A 148 -2.44 5.68 19.81
N ARG A 149 -3.72 5.48 20.12
CA ARG A 149 -4.20 5.28 21.49
C ARG A 149 -3.69 3.98 22.12
N HIS A 150 -3.64 2.91 21.34
CA HIS A 150 -3.18 1.58 21.78
C HIS A 150 -1.67 1.36 21.56
N ARG A 151 -0.94 2.38 21.08
CA ARG A 151 0.50 2.31 20.73
C ARG A 151 0.83 1.13 19.78
N SER A 152 -0.09 0.81 18.88
CA SER A 152 0.07 -0.26 17.90
C SER A 152 0.60 0.31 16.59
N LEU A 153 1.84 -0.03 16.26
CA LEU A 153 2.48 0.36 14.99
C LEU A 153 1.72 -0.22 13.79
N THR A 154 1.26 -1.47 13.89
CA THR A 154 0.49 -2.16 12.84
C THR A 154 -0.81 -1.43 12.51
N LEU A 155 -1.60 -1.04 13.53
CA LEU A 155 -2.82 -0.26 13.31
C LEU A 155 -2.54 1.14 12.75
N VAL A 156 -1.46 1.78 13.17
CA VAL A 156 -1.07 3.08 12.59
C VAL A 156 -0.69 2.93 11.12
N ALA A 157 0.03 1.88 10.75
CA ALA A 157 0.40 1.60 9.37
C ALA A 157 -0.84 1.30 8.50
N ASP A 158 -1.72 0.42 8.98
CA ASP A 158 -2.96 0.04 8.29
C ASP A 158 -3.90 1.25 8.09
N GLY A 159 -4.10 2.06 9.13
CA GLY A 159 -4.87 3.30 9.02
C GLY A 159 -4.25 4.30 8.04
N LYS A 160 -2.92 4.43 8.00
CA LYS A 160 -2.25 5.26 7.00
C LYS A 160 -2.46 4.74 5.58
N HIS A 161 -2.45 3.42 5.39
CA HIS A 161 -2.68 2.81 4.09
C HIS A 161 -4.08 3.17 3.55
N LEU A 162 -5.12 3.03 4.37
CA LEU A 162 -6.48 3.45 4.02
C LEU A 162 -6.56 4.95 3.65
N ILE A 163 -5.79 5.81 4.33
CA ILE A 163 -5.73 7.24 3.99
C ILE A 163 -4.95 7.49 2.70
N THR A 164 -3.91 6.73 2.40
CA THR A 164 -3.20 6.83 1.11
C THR A 164 -4.15 6.47 -0.04
N ASP A 165 -4.91 5.39 0.10
CA ASP A 165 -5.93 4.97 -0.89
C ASP A 165 -6.99 6.05 -1.13
N VAL A 166 -7.33 6.86 -0.11
CA VAL A 166 -8.24 8.01 -0.27
C VAL A 166 -7.64 9.05 -1.22
N TRP A 167 -6.37 9.39 -1.08
CA TRP A 167 -5.72 10.38 -1.93
C TRP A 167 -5.63 9.93 -3.38
N THR A 168 -5.31 8.65 -3.63
CA THR A 168 -5.27 8.09 -4.99
C THR A 168 -6.66 8.04 -5.60
N SER A 169 -7.67 7.60 -4.84
CA SER A 169 -9.09 7.60 -5.28
C SER A 169 -9.59 9.02 -5.61
N ILE A 170 -9.23 10.03 -4.82
CA ILE A 170 -9.59 11.44 -5.08
C ILE A 170 -8.98 11.92 -6.41
N GLY A 171 -7.73 11.57 -6.69
CA GLY A 171 -7.07 11.90 -7.96
C GLY A 171 -7.85 11.36 -9.16
N VAL A 172 -8.31 10.11 -9.07
CA VAL A 172 -9.15 9.49 -10.11
C VAL A 172 -10.52 10.16 -10.21
N VAL A 173 -11.19 10.42 -9.09
CA VAL A 173 -12.50 11.11 -9.06
C VAL A 173 -12.42 12.48 -9.71
N ILE A 174 -11.35 13.25 -9.43
CA ILE A 174 -11.12 14.55 -10.09
C ILE A 174 -10.93 14.34 -11.59
N GLY A 175 -10.06 13.40 -11.98
CA GLY A 175 -9.79 13.08 -13.37
C GLY A 175 -11.05 12.73 -14.17
N VAL A 176 -11.86 11.78 -13.67
CA VAL A 176 -13.12 11.34 -14.29
C VAL A 176 -14.20 12.43 -14.18
N GLY A 177 -14.23 13.20 -13.10
CA GLY A 177 -15.12 14.35 -12.93
C GLY A 177 -14.91 15.44 -13.98
N LEU A 178 -13.65 15.70 -14.37
CA LEU A 178 -13.34 16.61 -15.47
C LEU A 178 -13.88 16.09 -16.82
N VAL A 179 -13.88 14.77 -17.04
CA VAL A 179 -14.51 14.16 -18.23
C VAL A 179 -16.01 14.41 -18.23
N ALA A 180 -16.67 14.22 -17.09
CA ALA A 180 -18.11 14.43 -16.95
C ALA A 180 -18.52 15.89 -17.20
N LEU A 181 -17.69 16.85 -16.79
CA LEU A 181 -17.95 18.29 -16.99
C LEU A 181 -17.65 18.77 -18.41
N THR A 182 -16.62 18.22 -19.05
CA THR A 182 -16.18 18.66 -20.39
C THR A 182 -16.89 17.92 -21.52
N GLY A 183 -17.40 16.72 -21.27
CA GLY A 183 -17.95 15.83 -22.29
C GLY A 183 -16.89 15.24 -23.24
N TRP A 184 -15.61 15.51 -23.00
CA TRP A 184 -14.52 15.07 -23.87
C TRP A 184 -14.13 13.62 -23.54
N LEU A 185 -14.83 12.65 -24.15
CA LEU A 185 -14.65 11.21 -23.88
C LEU A 185 -13.18 10.72 -23.88
N PRO A 186 -12.30 11.14 -24.82
CA PRO A 186 -10.89 10.77 -24.81
C PRO A 186 -10.13 11.15 -23.53
N LEU A 187 -10.62 12.15 -22.78
CA LEU A 187 -9.96 12.63 -21.57
C LEU A 187 -9.86 11.53 -20.50
N ASP A 188 -10.86 10.65 -20.37
CA ASP A 188 -10.82 9.52 -19.43
C ASP A 188 -9.63 8.61 -19.73
N SER A 189 -9.44 8.28 -21.00
CA SER A 189 -8.33 7.43 -21.45
C SER A 189 -6.98 8.13 -21.30
N ILE A 190 -6.88 9.43 -21.57
CA ILE A 190 -5.63 10.20 -21.38
C ILE A 190 -5.25 10.23 -19.89
N VAL A 191 -6.22 10.51 -19.01
CA VAL A 191 -6.01 10.49 -17.55
C VAL A 191 -5.61 9.09 -17.10
N ALA A 192 -6.31 8.05 -17.55
CA ALA A 192 -5.99 6.67 -17.20
C ALA A 192 -4.60 6.24 -17.68
N ILE A 193 -4.15 6.68 -18.87
CA ILE A 193 -2.78 6.45 -19.35
C ILE A 193 -1.77 7.16 -18.43
N ALA A 194 -2.01 8.43 -18.09
CA ALA A 194 -1.10 9.18 -17.23
C ALA A 194 -0.96 8.54 -15.83
N VAL A 195 -2.07 8.15 -15.22
CA VAL A 195 -2.10 7.42 -13.95
C VAL A 195 -1.44 6.05 -14.10
N GLY A 196 -1.78 5.29 -15.14
CA GLY A 196 -1.21 3.98 -15.42
C GLY A 196 0.31 4.02 -15.59
N LEU A 197 0.86 5.02 -16.27
CA LEU A 197 2.31 5.20 -16.40
C LEU A 197 3.00 5.53 -15.06
N ASN A 198 2.35 6.31 -14.20
CA ASN A 198 2.84 6.60 -12.86
C ASN A 198 2.87 5.33 -11.97
N ILE A 199 1.78 4.54 -12.02
CA ILE A 199 1.69 3.26 -11.32
C ILE A 199 2.73 2.26 -11.87
N LEU A 200 2.93 2.23 -13.20
CA LEU A 200 3.92 1.36 -13.84
C LEU A 200 5.35 1.66 -13.36
N TRP A 201 5.69 2.94 -13.22
CA TRP A 201 6.98 3.35 -12.65
C TRP A 201 7.14 2.90 -11.19
N THR A 202 6.06 3.02 -10.40
CA THR A 202 6.03 2.58 -9.00
C THR A 202 6.24 1.07 -8.88
N GLY A 203 5.49 0.27 -9.65
CA GLY A 203 5.64 -1.18 -9.71
C GLY A 203 7.05 -1.61 -10.14
N PHE A 204 7.59 -1.01 -11.22
CA PHE A 204 8.94 -1.28 -11.68
C PHE A 204 10.01 -0.96 -10.62
N THR A 205 9.87 0.18 -9.94
CA THR A 205 10.78 0.59 -8.88
C THR A 205 10.75 -0.40 -7.72
N LEU A 206 9.57 -0.88 -7.33
CA LEU A 206 9.40 -1.83 -6.25
C LEU A 206 10.02 -3.20 -6.58
N VAL A 207 9.81 -3.70 -7.80
CA VAL A 207 10.48 -4.93 -8.30
C VAL A 207 11.99 -4.76 -8.30
N ARG A 208 12.50 -3.64 -8.83
CA ARG A 208 13.94 -3.36 -8.86
C ARG A 208 14.54 -3.33 -7.46
N ASN A 209 13.86 -2.72 -6.49
CA ASN A 209 14.30 -2.66 -5.11
C ASN A 209 14.29 -4.04 -4.43
N SER A 210 13.28 -4.87 -4.71
CA SER A 210 13.23 -6.27 -4.27
C SER A 210 14.44 -7.06 -4.78
N VAL A 211 14.76 -6.96 -6.07
CA VAL A 211 15.94 -7.63 -6.66
C VAL A 211 17.23 -7.17 -5.99
N HIS A 212 17.41 -5.86 -5.81
CA HIS A 212 18.60 -5.33 -5.12
C HIS A 212 18.72 -5.82 -3.67
N GLY A 213 17.61 -5.93 -2.95
CA GLY A 213 17.60 -6.48 -1.59
C GLY A 213 17.98 -7.96 -1.53
N LEU A 214 17.59 -8.73 -2.56
CA LEU A 214 17.98 -10.13 -2.68
C LEU A 214 19.46 -10.31 -3.06
N MET A 215 20.03 -9.37 -3.80
CA MET A 215 21.43 -9.35 -4.27
C MET A 215 22.43 -8.82 -3.23
N ASP A 216 22.02 -8.59 -1.98
CA ASP A 216 22.88 -8.10 -0.91
C ASP A 216 23.60 -6.78 -1.29
N ARG A 217 22.85 -5.83 -1.83
CA ARG A 217 23.37 -4.51 -2.21
C ARG A 217 24.01 -3.81 -1.00
N ALA A 218 25.15 -3.16 -1.24
CA ALA A 218 25.84 -2.34 -0.25
C ALA A 218 24.93 -1.24 0.33
N LEU A 219 25.27 -0.80 1.55
CA LEU A 219 24.63 0.35 2.20
C LEU A 219 24.71 1.59 1.29
N ASN A 220 23.73 2.48 1.42
CA ASN A 220 23.86 3.78 0.76
C ASN A 220 25.02 4.57 1.41
N ALA A 221 25.58 5.54 0.68
CA ALA A 221 26.77 6.28 1.13
C ALA A 221 26.55 7.02 2.46
N ALA A 222 25.31 7.42 2.78
CA ALA A 222 25.01 8.11 4.03
C ALA A 222 25.06 7.13 5.22
N ASP A 223 24.46 5.95 5.08
CA ASP A 223 24.48 4.91 6.11
C ASP A 223 25.89 4.33 6.26
N GLU A 224 26.61 4.13 5.15
CA GLU A 224 28.01 3.68 5.17
C GLU A 224 28.91 4.70 5.88
N ALA A 225 28.81 5.98 5.53
CA ALA A 225 29.56 7.04 6.20
C ALA A 225 29.26 7.08 7.70
N ARG A 226 28.00 6.86 8.09
CA ARG A 226 27.59 6.84 9.49
C ARG A 226 28.12 5.62 10.25
N VAL A 227 28.16 4.45 9.61
CA VAL A 227 28.81 3.27 10.20
C VAL A 227 30.29 3.52 10.39
N ILE A 228 30.98 4.09 9.39
CA ILE A 228 32.40 4.43 9.45
C ILE A 228 32.66 5.45 10.57
N GLU A 229 31.82 6.48 10.70
CA GLU A 229 31.92 7.49 11.76
C GLU A 229 31.82 6.86 13.16
N VAL A 230 30.82 6.00 13.37
CA VAL A 230 30.63 5.30 14.66
C VAL A 230 31.81 4.38 14.95
N VAL A 231 32.28 3.60 13.98
CA VAL A 231 33.44 2.72 14.15
C VAL A 231 34.69 3.54 14.48
N ASN A 232 34.94 4.64 13.78
CA ASN A 232 36.09 5.51 14.03
C ASN A 232 36.03 6.17 15.41
N SER A 233 34.84 6.56 15.87
CA SER A 233 34.67 7.10 17.23
C SER A 233 35.02 6.07 18.30
N PHE A 234 34.64 4.81 18.10
CA PHE A 234 34.96 3.72 19.03
C PHE A 234 36.46 3.39 19.03
N VAL A 235 37.10 3.36 17.86
CA VAL A 235 38.56 3.14 17.75
C VAL A 235 39.35 4.28 18.39
N ALA A 236 38.87 5.52 18.30
CA ALA A 236 39.49 6.66 18.96
C ALA A 236 39.39 6.57 20.49
N GLU A 237 38.30 6.01 21.02
CA GLU A 237 38.09 5.80 22.45
C GLU A 237 38.86 4.59 23.00
N TYR A 238 39.01 3.53 22.19
CA TYR A 238 39.71 2.30 22.53
C TYR A 238 40.76 1.94 21.46
N PRO A 239 41.93 2.60 21.47
CA PRO A 239 42.96 2.34 20.47
C PRO A 239 43.44 0.88 20.56
N PRO A 240 43.64 0.19 19.42
CA PRO A 240 44.19 -1.16 19.42
C PRO A 240 45.61 -1.12 20.00
N GLY A 241 45.86 -1.92 21.03
CA GLY A 241 47.16 -2.08 21.68
C GLY A 241 48.15 -2.90 20.86
#